data_AF-A0A6P7QUZ6-F1
#
_entry.id   AF-A0A6P7QUZ6-F1
#
_cell.length_a   1.000
_cell.length_b   1.000
_cell.length_c   1.000
_cell.angle_alpha   90.00
_cell.angle_beta   90.00
_cell.angle_gamma   90.00
#
_symmetry.space_group_name_H-M   'P 1'
#
loop_
_entity.id
_entity.type
_entity.pdbx_description
1 polymer ?
#
loop_
_entity_poly.entity_id
_entity_poly.type
_entity_poly.pdbx_seq_one_letter_code
_entity_poly.pdbx_strand_id
1 'polypeptide(L)'
;MKLGRAALALLLLAPYVVRAVEPISLSLALAGVLTTYISYPRLYCLFAECCGQMRSLSREALQKDLDNKLFGQHLAKKVILNAVSGFLSNPKPKKPLTLSLHGWTGTGKNFASKIIAENIYEGGLNSDYVHLFVATLHFPHASNITLYKVV
;
A
#
# COMPACT_ATOMS: atom_id res chain seq x y z
N MET A 1 -27.45 13.37 -41.35
CA MET A 1 -28.83 13.75 -40.96
C MET A 1 -29.53 12.78 -40.00
N LYS A 2 -29.09 11.51 -39.83
CA LYS A 2 -29.77 10.55 -38.93
C LYS A 2 -29.43 10.72 -37.43
N LEU A 3 -28.23 11.19 -37.11
CA LEU A 3 -27.77 11.38 -35.73
C LEU A 3 -28.48 12.55 -35.01
N GLY A 4 -28.76 13.65 -35.73
CA GLY A 4 -29.48 14.80 -35.19
C GLY A 4 -30.95 14.50 -34.87
N ARG A 5 -31.59 13.59 -35.63
CA ARG A 5 -32.97 13.15 -35.36
C ARG A 5 -33.08 12.27 -34.13
N ALA A 6 -32.09 11.40 -33.90
CA ALA A 6 -32.03 10.57 -32.69
C ALA A 6 -31.77 11.41 -31.43
N ALA A 7 -30.87 12.40 -31.52
CA ALA A 7 -30.60 13.32 -30.41
C ALA A 7 -31.82 14.19 -30.06
N LEU A 8 -32.56 14.70 -31.06
CA LEU A 8 -33.80 15.43 -30.83
C LEU A 8 -34.90 14.55 -30.22
N ALA A 9 -35.04 13.30 -30.69
CA ALA A 9 -36.01 12.36 -30.13
C ALA A 9 -35.69 12.03 -28.66
N LEU A 10 -34.41 11.88 -28.31
CA LEU A 10 -33.96 11.64 -26.93
C LEU A 10 -34.22 12.86 -26.03
N LEU A 11 -33.99 14.08 -26.54
CA LEU A 11 -34.29 15.34 -25.84
C LEU A 11 -35.79 15.56 -25.62
N LEU A 12 -36.63 15.15 -26.57
CA LEU A 12 -38.09 15.28 -26.48
C LEU A 12 -38.72 14.20 -25.57
N LEU A 13 -38.09 13.04 -25.43
CA LEU A 13 -38.52 11.97 -24.51
C LEU A 13 -38.00 12.17 -23.08
N ALA A 14 -36.91 12.91 -22.88
CA ALA A 14 -36.36 13.22 -21.57
C ALA A 14 -37.39 13.79 -20.54
N PRO A 15 -38.22 14.80 -20.87
CA PRO A 15 -39.21 15.32 -19.92
C PRO A 15 -40.34 14.33 -19.61
N TYR A 16 -40.64 13.38 -20.50
CA TYR A 16 -41.62 12.32 -20.27
C TYR A 16 -41.11 11.26 -19.29
N VAL A 17 -39.84 10.91 -19.39
CA VAL A 17 -39.20 9.94 -18.47
C VAL A 17 -39.00 10.57 -17.08
N VAL A 18 -38.65 11.85 -17.02
CA VAL A 18 -38.48 12.59 -15.75
C VAL A 18 -39.80 12.68 -14.96
N ARG A 19 -40.96 12.63 -15.62
CA ARG A 19 -42.26 12.65 -14.97
C ARG A 19 -42.70 11.30 -14.37
N ALA A 20 -42.03 10.20 -14.73
CA ALA A 20 -42.41 8.85 -14.32
C ALA A 20 -41.61 8.34 -13.10
N VAL A 21 -40.56 9.05 -12.68
CA VAL A 21 -39.68 8.59 -11.60
C VAL A 21 -39.69 9.60 -10.46
N GLU A 22 -40.11 9.15 -9.29
CA GLU A 22 -40.11 9.98 -8.09
C GLU A 22 -38.67 10.39 -7.72
N PRO A 23 -38.46 11.63 -7.22
CA PRO A 23 -37.12 12.16 -6.92
C PRO A 23 -36.34 11.31 -5.91
N ILE A 24 -37.04 10.60 -5.03
CA ILE A 24 -36.47 9.67 -4.05
C ILE A 24 -35.92 8.41 -4.74
N SER A 25 -36.64 7.89 -5.73
CA SER A 25 -36.19 6.71 -6.48
C SER A 25 -34.97 7.02 -7.36
N LEU A 26 -34.93 8.22 -7.97
CA LEU A 26 -33.77 8.69 -8.72
C LEU A 26 -32.54 8.88 -7.83
N SER A 27 -32.69 9.48 -6.65
CA SER A 27 -31.58 9.71 -5.73
C SER A 27 -31.02 8.39 -5.18
N LEU A 28 -31.88 7.44 -4.83
CA LEU A 28 -31.47 6.10 -4.41
C LEU A 28 -30.75 5.33 -5.53
N ALA A 29 -31.24 5.42 -6.77
CA ALA A 29 -30.59 4.79 -7.92
C ALA A 29 -29.18 5.36 -8.18
N LEU A 30 -29.03 6.69 -8.16
CA LEU A 30 -27.74 7.36 -8.32
C LEU A 30 -26.79 7.05 -7.16
N ALA A 31 -27.29 7.05 -5.92
CA ALA A 31 -26.50 6.66 -4.75
C ALA A 31 -26.06 5.19 -4.84
N GLY A 32 -26.92 4.29 -5.31
CA GLY A 32 -26.58 2.88 -5.55
C GLY A 32 -25.48 2.71 -6.61
N VAL A 33 -25.54 3.47 -7.70
CA VAL A 33 -24.50 3.46 -8.74
C VAL A 33 -23.18 4.05 -8.21
N LEU A 34 -23.21 5.17 -7.49
CA LEU A 34 -22.00 5.76 -6.91
C LEU A 34 -21.34 4.83 -5.89
N THR A 35 -22.12 4.23 -4.99
CA THR A 35 -21.60 3.33 -3.96
C THR A 35 -21.01 2.07 -4.56
N THR A 36 -21.65 1.47 -5.57
CA THR A 36 -21.10 0.30 -6.28
C THR A 36 -19.88 0.65 -7.13
N TYR A 37 -19.83 1.85 -7.72
CA TYR A 37 -18.68 2.35 -8.46
C TYR A 37 -17.47 2.64 -7.55
N ILE A 38 -17.66 3.30 -6.40
CA ILE A 38 -16.59 3.58 -5.43
C ILE A 38 -16.12 2.30 -4.73
N SER A 39 -17.02 1.34 -4.50
CA SER A 39 -16.68 0.05 -3.90
C SER A 39 -15.88 -0.87 -4.84
N TYR A 40 -15.66 -0.47 -6.09
CA TYR A 40 -14.81 -1.21 -7.01
C TYR A 40 -13.35 -1.13 -6.52
N PRO A 41 -12.67 -2.25 -6.25
CA PRO A 41 -11.36 -2.25 -5.59
C PRO A 41 -10.35 -1.37 -6.34
N ARG A 42 -10.39 -1.32 -7.68
CA ARG A 42 -9.50 -0.43 -8.46
C ARG A 42 -9.65 1.07 -8.16
N LEU A 43 -10.85 1.55 -7.82
CA LEU A 43 -11.09 2.96 -7.56
C LEU A 43 -10.82 3.32 -6.11
N TYR A 44 -11.10 2.40 -5.18
CA TYR A 44 -10.68 2.54 -3.79
C TYR A 44 -9.16 2.71 -3.66
N CYS A 45 -8.39 1.93 -4.43
CA CYS A 45 -6.93 2.03 -4.47
C CYS A 45 -6.38 3.32 -5.11
N LEU A 46 -7.24 4.17 -5.68
CA LEU A 46 -6.86 5.50 -6.14
C LEU A 46 -6.77 6.50 -4.97
N PHE A 47 -7.49 6.23 -3.88
CA PHE A 47 -7.61 7.11 -2.72
C PHE A 47 -7.02 6.52 -1.43
N ALA A 48 -6.72 5.22 -1.41
CA ALA A 48 -6.13 4.52 -0.26
C ALA A 48 -5.01 3.57 -0.71
N GLU A 49 -4.05 3.27 0.17
CA GLU A 49 -2.97 2.35 -0.14
C GLU A 49 -3.48 0.89 -0.14
N CYS A 50 -3.66 0.34 -1.33
CA CYS A 50 -4.02 -1.05 -1.49
C CYS A 50 -2.81 -1.95 -1.71
N CYS A 51 -2.77 -3.07 -1.01
CA CYS A 51 -1.96 -4.20 -1.41
C CYS A 51 -2.63 -4.89 -2.63
N GLY A 52 -2.27 -4.47 -3.85
CA GLY A 52 -2.66 -5.15 -5.09
C GLY A 52 -1.95 -6.49 -5.27
N GLN A 53 -2.02 -7.06 -6.48
CA GLN A 53 -1.21 -8.23 -6.86
C GLN A 53 0.26 -7.85 -6.60
N MET A 54 0.81 -8.39 -5.52
CA MET A 54 2.12 -8.03 -4.94
C MET A 54 3.06 -7.68 -6.08
N ARG A 55 3.48 -6.41 -6.17
CA ARG A 55 4.57 -6.05 -7.08
C ARG A 55 5.70 -6.97 -6.69
N SER A 56 5.99 -7.96 -7.53
CA SER A 56 7.04 -8.93 -7.23
C SER A 56 8.28 -8.10 -7.00
N LEU A 57 8.76 -8.03 -5.77
CA LEU A 57 9.96 -7.28 -5.46
C LEU A 57 11.05 -7.81 -6.38
N SER A 58 11.46 -6.99 -7.36
CA SER A 58 12.52 -7.36 -8.28
C SER A 58 13.78 -7.39 -7.44
N ARG A 59 14.38 -8.59 -7.31
CA ARG A 59 15.63 -8.79 -6.59
C ARG A 59 16.70 -7.83 -7.13
N GLU A 60 16.66 -7.56 -8.43
CA GLU A 60 17.55 -6.66 -9.15
C GLU A 60 17.35 -5.20 -8.70
N ALA A 61 16.10 -4.76 -8.50
CA ALA A 61 15.80 -3.43 -7.99
C ALA A 61 16.34 -3.23 -6.57
N LEU A 62 16.07 -4.18 -5.67
CA LEU A 62 16.60 -4.13 -4.30
C LEU A 62 18.13 -4.19 -4.28
N GLN A 63 18.74 -5.04 -5.12
CA GLN A 63 20.19 -5.13 -5.24
C GLN A 63 20.79 -3.80 -5.69
N LYS A 64 20.23 -3.19 -6.75
CA LYS A 64 20.69 -1.90 -7.26
C LYS A 64 20.61 -0.81 -6.20
N ASP A 65 19.53 -0.76 -5.43
CA ASP A 65 19.35 0.22 -4.36
C ASP A 65 20.32 0.00 -3.20
N LEU A 66 20.51 -1.25 -2.76
CA LEU A 66 21.53 -1.58 -1.78
C LEU A 66 22.93 -1.21 -2.28
N ASP A 67 23.23 -1.47 -3.54
CA ASP A 67 24.55 -1.22 -4.10
C ASP A 67 24.87 0.27 -4.22
N ASN A 68 23.92 1.06 -4.72
CA ASN A 68 24.10 2.49 -4.96
C ASN A 68 23.95 3.36 -3.72
N LYS A 69 23.17 2.91 -2.71
CA LYS A 69 22.83 3.75 -1.54
C LYS A 69 23.59 3.33 -0.27
N LEU A 70 23.82 2.03 -0.03
CA LEU A 70 24.37 1.53 1.24
C LEU A 70 25.89 1.30 1.17
N PHE A 71 26.71 2.29 1.49
CA PHE A 71 28.17 2.18 1.33
C PHE A 71 28.87 1.36 2.42
N GLY A 72 29.97 0.69 2.06
CA GLY A 72 30.85 -0.03 2.99
C GLY A 72 30.28 -1.32 3.61
N GLN A 73 29.01 -1.64 3.39
CA GLN A 73 28.32 -2.76 4.06
C GLN A 73 28.14 -4.00 3.17
N HIS A 74 29.20 -4.48 2.53
CA HIS A 74 29.12 -5.61 1.58
C HIS A 74 28.49 -6.89 2.18
N LEU A 75 28.77 -7.20 3.45
CA LEU A 75 28.15 -8.33 4.16
C LEU A 75 26.65 -8.12 4.35
N ALA A 76 26.24 -6.95 4.84
CA ALA A 76 24.83 -6.65 5.07
C ALA A 76 24.04 -6.65 3.75
N LYS A 77 24.58 -6.05 2.68
CA LYS A 77 23.95 -6.06 1.35
C LYS A 77 23.62 -7.48 0.89
N LYS A 78 24.60 -8.39 0.96
CA LYS A 78 24.44 -9.78 0.51
C LYS A 78 23.41 -10.54 1.35
N VAL A 79 23.47 -10.40 2.68
CA VAL A 79 22.55 -11.07 3.60
C VAL A 79 21.12 -10.55 3.43
N ILE A 80 20.94 -9.23 3.41
CA ILE A 80 19.63 -8.59 3.24
C ILE A 80 19.02 -8.99 1.89
N LEU A 81 19.78 -8.87 0.80
CA LEU A 81 19.30 -9.19 -0.53
C LEU A 81 18.76 -10.63 -0.60
N ASN A 82 19.53 -11.61 -0.12
CA ASN A 82 19.15 -13.01 -0.18
C ASN A 82 18.00 -13.35 0.77
N ALA A 83 18.00 -12.80 2.00
CA ALA A 83 16.97 -13.09 2.98
C ALA A 83 15.60 -12.51 2.56
N VAL A 84 15.58 -11.25 2.13
CA VAL A 84 14.33 -10.56 1.75
C VAL A 84 13.78 -11.14 0.44
N SER A 85 14.60 -11.28 -0.60
CA SER A 85 14.12 -11.85 -1.88
C SER A 85 13.72 -13.32 -1.74
N GLY A 86 14.46 -14.11 -0.95
CA GLY A 86 14.12 -15.50 -0.67
C GLY A 86 12.81 -15.65 0.10
N PHE A 87 12.52 -14.75 1.04
CA PHE A 87 11.26 -14.76 1.77
C PHE A 87 10.08 -14.36 0.87
N LEU A 88 10.21 -13.27 0.11
CA LEU A 88 9.12 -12.75 -0.74
C LEU A 88 8.83 -13.64 -1.95
N SER A 89 9.80 -14.42 -2.43
CA SER A 89 9.59 -15.37 -3.53
C SER A 89 8.88 -16.66 -3.09
N ASN A 90 8.78 -16.93 -1.78
CA ASN A 90 8.07 -18.09 -1.26
C ASN A 90 6.62 -17.73 -0.90
N PRO A 91 5.59 -18.20 -1.62
CA PRO A 91 4.20 -17.89 -1.32
C PRO A 91 3.68 -18.57 -0.04
N LYS A 92 4.40 -19.55 0.51
CA LYS A 92 4.02 -20.30 1.72
C LYS A 92 5.21 -20.40 2.69
N PRO A 93 5.65 -19.28 3.28
CA PRO A 93 6.72 -19.30 4.26
C PRO A 93 6.26 -19.99 5.55
N LYS A 94 7.12 -20.85 6.13
CA LYS A 94 6.79 -21.59 7.37
C LYS A 94 6.85 -20.72 8.63
N LYS A 95 7.57 -19.59 8.58
CA LYS A 95 7.82 -18.65 9.67
C LYS A 95 7.99 -17.24 9.11
N PRO A 96 7.67 -16.18 9.88
CA PRO A 96 7.97 -14.81 9.46
C PRO A 96 9.47 -14.58 9.34
N LEU A 97 9.89 -13.70 8.43
CA LEU A 97 11.28 -13.29 8.32
C LEU A 97 11.64 -12.38 9.50
N THR A 98 12.67 -12.76 10.25
CA THR A 98 13.21 -11.94 11.35
C THR A 98 14.67 -11.60 11.05
N LEU A 99 14.99 -10.32 11.04
CA LEU A 99 16.34 -9.80 10.81
C LEU A 99 16.78 -9.00 12.04
N SER A 100 18.00 -9.25 12.51
CA SER A 100 18.63 -8.44 13.56
C SER A 100 19.84 -7.72 13.00
N LEU A 101 19.76 -6.39 12.92
CA LEU A 101 20.83 -5.53 12.39
C LEU A 101 21.63 -4.95 13.57
N HIS A 102 22.88 -5.37 13.71
CA HIS A 102 23.79 -4.90 14.75
C HIS A 102 25.02 -4.20 14.15
N GLY A 103 25.67 -3.36 14.94
CA GLY A 103 26.87 -2.62 14.53
C GLY A 103 26.93 -1.22 15.14
N TRP A 104 27.97 -0.47 14.78
CA TRP A 104 28.22 0.88 15.28
C TRP A 104 27.10 1.88 14.90
N THR A 105 26.97 2.97 15.65
CA THR A 105 26.00 4.02 15.33
C THR A 105 26.37 4.72 14.01
N GLY A 106 25.38 5.22 13.27
CA GLY A 106 25.63 5.92 12.00
C GLY A 106 26.04 5.04 10.81
N THR A 107 26.21 3.73 10.96
CA THR A 107 26.66 2.84 9.85
C THR A 107 25.55 2.35 8.92
N GLY A 108 24.36 2.96 8.99
CA GLY A 108 23.26 2.70 8.05
C GLY A 108 22.25 1.61 8.45
N LYS A 109 22.16 1.20 9.73
CA LYS A 109 21.16 0.18 10.16
C LYS A 109 19.71 0.60 9.84
N ASN A 110 19.28 1.77 10.31
CA ASN A 110 17.95 2.30 10.02
C ASN A 110 17.77 2.63 8.53
N PHE A 111 18.86 3.04 7.88
CA PHE A 111 18.86 3.34 6.45
C PHE A 111 18.65 2.08 5.59
N ALA A 112 19.23 0.95 5.98
CA ALA A 112 18.98 -0.34 5.34
C ALA A 112 17.52 -0.76 5.50
N SER A 113 16.93 -0.61 6.69
CA SER A 113 15.49 -0.86 6.90
C SER A 113 14.61 0.03 6.02
N LYS A 114 14.98 1.31 5.85
CA LYS A 114 14.30 2.24 4.94
C LYS A 114 14.36 1.77 3.48
N ILE A 115 15.54 1.38 2.99
CA ILE A 115 15.70 0.83 1.63
C ILE A 115 14.82 -0.40 1.43
N ILE A 116 14.78 -1.31 2.41
CA ILE A 116 13.93 -2.51 2.34
C ILE A 116 12.45 -2.11 2.22
N ALA A 117 11.98 -1.21 3.08
CA ALA A 117 10.58 -0.77 3.07
C ALA A 117 10.19 -0.10 1.74
N GLU A 118 11.02 0.81 1.23
CA GLU A 118 10.79 1.52 -0.06
C GLU A 118 10.78 0.58 -1.27
N ASN A 119 11.47 -0.56 -1.19
CA ASN A 119 11.46 -1.55 -2.28
C ASN A 119 10.25 -2.50 -2.19
N ILE A 120 9.65 -2.67 -1.02
CA ILE A 120 8.47 -3.55 -0.81
C ILE A 120 7.16 -2.77 -1.01
N TYR A 121 7.05 -1.58 -0.41
CA TYR A 121 5.85 -0.75 -0.43
C TYR A 121 6.18 0.63 -0.99
N GLU A 122 5.27 1.16 -1.82
CA GLU A 122 5.45 2.46 -2.47
C GLU A 122 5.55 3.61 -1.46
N GLY A 123 4.77 3.55 -0.37
CA GLY A 123 4.86 4.50 0.74
C GLY A 123 6.13 4.37 1.59
N GLY A 124 6.93 3.32 1.39
CA GLY A 124 8.14 3.06 2.18
C GLY A 124 7.83 3.00 3.67
N LEU A 125 8.49 3.84 4.47
CA LEU A 125 8.23 3.93 5.91
C LEU A 125 6.89 4.60 6.27
N ASN A 126 6.26 5.30 5.33
CA ASN A 126 4.96 5.94 5.51
C ASN A 126 3.82 5.06 5.01
N SER A 127 4.12 3.85 4.54
CA SER A 127 3.11 2.90 4.11
C SER A 127 2.25 2.45 5.29
N ASP A 128 0.95 2.30 5.07
CA ASP A 128 0.02 1.80 6.09
C ASP A 128 0.37 0.38 6.56
N TYR A 129 1.16 -0.37 5.77
CA TYR A 129 1.64 -1.72 6.05
C TYR A 129 3.01 -1.77 6.72
N VAL A 130 3.65 -0.61 7.00
CA VAL A 130 4.97 -0.52 7.62
C VAL A 130 4.88 0.25 8.92
N HIS A 131 5.23 -0.41 10.02
CA HIS A 131 5.17 0.20 11.36
C HIS A 131 6.57 0.33 11.97
N LEU A 132 6.92 1.56 12.35
CA LEU A 132 8.18 1.89 13.00
C LEU A 132 7.98 2.14 14.49
N PHE A 133 8.56 1.27 15.33
CA PHE A 133 8.59 1.47 16.77
C PHE A 133 9.99 1.89 17.25
N VAL A 134 10.11 3.13 17.71
CA VAL A 134 11.31 3.62 18.40
C VAL A 134 11.13 3.45 19.92
N ALA A 135 11.90 2.56 20.54
CA ALA A 135 11.76 2.21 21.95
C ALA A 135 11.91 3.42 22.88
N THR A 136 12.88 4.30 22.63
CA THR A 136 13.10 5.50 23.46
C THR A 136 12.00 6.55 23.35
N LEU A 137 11.18 6.51 22.29
CA LEU A 137 10.08 7.45 22.07
C LEU A 137 8.74 6.86 22.57
N HIS A 138 8.42 5.65 22.13
CA HIS A 138 7.13 5.03 22.42
C HIS A 138 7.10 4.31 23.77
N PHE A 139 8.25 3.84 24.26
CA PHE A 139 8.37 3.04 25.48
C PHE A 139 9.50 3.57 26.40
N PRO A 140 9.44 4.84 26.84
CA PRO A 140 10.56 5.50 27.52
C PRO A 140 10.86 4.95 28.91
N HIS A 141 9.85 4.43 29.63
CA HIS A 141 9.97 4.06 31.03
C HIS A 141 9.87 2.55 31.26
N ALA A 142 10.95 1.93 31.72
CA ALA A 142 10.97 0.50 32.02
C ALA A 142 9.93 0.07 33.07
N SER A 143 9.57 0.96 34.01
CA SER A 143 8.53 0.72 35.02
C SER A 143 7.14 0.47 34.43
N ASN A 144 6.88 0.98 33.22
CA ASN A 144 5.57 0.93 32.57
C ASN A 144 5.47 -0.27 31.62
N ILE A 145 6.37 -1.25 31.71
CA ILE A 145 6.40 -2.42 30.83
C ILE A 145 5.07 -3.18 30.80
N THR A 146 4.33 -3.22 31.91
CA THR A 146 3.01 -3.87 31.99
C THR A 146 1.97 -3.17 31.12
N LEU A 147 2.06 -1.85 30.96
CA LEU A 147 1.18 -1.07 30.06
C LEU A 147 1.55 -1.29 28.59
N TYR A 148 2.84 -1.48 28.30
CA TYR A 148 3.35 -1.60 26.92
C TYR A 148 3.18 -2.99 26.32
N LYS A 149 2.94 -4.00 27.17
CA LYS A 149 2.63 -5.36 26.71
C LYS A 149 1.22 -5.37 26.13
N VAL A 150 1.12 -5.66 24.84
CA VAL A 150 -0.14 -6.07 24.22
C VAL A 150 -0.35 -7.54 24.59
N VAL A 151 -1.49 -7.83 25.24
CA VAL A 151 -1.89 -9.17 25.71
C VAL A 151 -2.09 -10.12 24.53
#